data_AF-A0A2P2KT62-F1
#
_entry.id   AF-A0A2P2KT62-F1
#
_cell.length_a   1.000
_cell.length_b   1.000
_cell.length_c   1.000
_cell.angle_alpha   90.00
_cell.angle_beta   90.00
_cell.angle_gamma   90.00
#
_symmetry.space_group_name_H-M   'P 1'
#
loop_
_entity.id
_entity.type
_entity.pdbx_description
1 polymer ?
#
loop_
_entity_poly.entity_id
_entity_poly.type
_entity_poly.pdbx_seq_one_letter_code
_entity_poly.pdbx_strand_id
1 'polypeptide(L)'
;MPNMPFLYAMDFIEVLMKKHASGTYKEMIIYIEACESGSIFEGIMPRDLNIYVTTASNAQENSFGTYCPGMDPAPPPEYITCLGDLYSVAWMEDSETHNLKKETIKQQYKMVKSRTSNFNTYNIGSHVMEYGNQNISEEKLYLYQGCDPANVNFPPYNGRIDRRMDVVNQRDAELLFLWQMYKKSDNGSEKKAQILKQITETMIHRNHLDGSMRLIGTLLFGPKQGSVILDHVREPGLPLVDDWKCFKSMVT
;
A
#
# COMPACT_ATOMS: atom_id res chain seq x y z
N MET A 1 -1.30 11.68 -3.46
CA MET A 1 -1.78 12.96 -2.89
C MET A 1 -3.15 13.25 -3.47
N PRO A 2 -4.11 13.78 -2.70
CA PRO A 2 -5.47 14.06 -3.21
C PRO A 2 -5.48 15.07 -4.38
N ASN A 3 -4.49 15.95 -4.43
CA ASN A 3 -4.27 16.91 -5.51
C ASN A 3 -2.81 16.83 -6.00
N MET A 4 -2.57 17.20 -7.25
CA MET A 4 -1.23 17.32 -7.83
C MET A 4 -0.41 18.43 -7.15
N PRO A 5 0.93 18.31 -7.09
CA PRO A 5 1.74 17.19 -7.59
C PRO A 5 1.72 15.97 -6.65
N PHE A 6 2.05 14.79 -7.20
CA PHE A 6 2.28 13.59 -6.40
C PHE A 6 3.64 13.64 -5.67
N LEU A 7 3.78 12.80 -4.64
CA LEU A 7 5.04 12.61 -3.92
C LEU A 7 5.90 11.59 -4.66
N TYR A 8 7.12 11.97 -5.03
CA TYR A 8 8.10 11.07 -5.63
C TYR A 8 9.04 10.51 -4.56
N ALA A 9 9.47 9.25 -4.73
CA ALA A 9 10.24 8.54 -3.71
C ALA A 9 11.53 9.26 -3.31
N MET A 10 12.32 9.72 -4.28
CA MET A 10 13.57 10.42 -3.96
C MET A 10 13.34 11.72 -3.18
N ASP A 11 12.27 12.47 -3.46
CA ASP A 11 11.94 13.67 -2.68
C ASP A 11 11.64 13.32 -1.22
N PHE A 12 10.94 12.20 -1.01
CA PHE A 12 10.66 11.71 0.34
C PHE A 12 11.94 11.31 1.07
N ILE A 13 12.82 10.54 0.42
CA ILE A 13 14.12 10.13 0.99
C ILE A 13 15.01 11.35 1.29
N GLU A 14 15.07 12.35 0.40
CA GLU A 14 15.85 13.58 0.63
C GLU A 14 15.37 14.34 1.87
N VAL A 15 14.05 14.39 2.11
CA VAL A 15 13.49 14.99 3.33
C VAL A 15 13.90 14.19 4.57
N LEU A 16 13.89 12.86 4.51
CA LEU A 16 14.33 12.01 5.63
C LEU A 16 15.82 12.20 5.93
N MET A 17 16.66 12.29 4.90
CA MET A 17 18.09 12.60 5.05
C MET A 17 18.30 13.98 5.67
N LYS A 18 17.57 15.00 5.22
CA LYS A 18 17.61 16.34 5.82
C LYS A 18 17.17 16.33 7.28
N LYS A 19 16.12 15.57 7.60
CA LYS A 19 15.64 15.39 8.97
C LYS A 19 16.70 14.72 9.85
N HIS A 20 17.38 13.69 9.33
CA HIS A 20 18.48 13.03 10.03
C HIS A 20 19.65 13.99 10.28
N ALA A 21 20.09 14.74 9.27
CA ALA A 21 21.16 15.72 9.37
C ALA A 21 20.87 16.83 10.41
N SER A 22 19.60 17.13 10.66
CA SER A 22 19.21 18.08 11.70
C SER A 22 19.33 17.55 13.14
N GLY A 23 19.48 16.23 13.34
CA GLY A 23 19.62 15.61 14.67
C GLY A 23 18.37 15.72 15.54
N THR A 24 17.18 15.86 14.94
CA THR A 24 15.92 16.17 15.67
C THR A 24 15.01 14.96 15.90
N TYR A 25 15.53 13.75 15.81
CA TYR A 25 14.89 12.52 16.29
C TYR A 25 15.98 11.52 16.73
N LYS A 26 15.62 10.59 17.61
CA LYS A 26 16.50 9.48 17.98
C LYS A 26 16.40 8.35 16.97
N GLU A 27 15.19 7.79 16.85
CA GLU A 27 14.81 6.71 15.94
C GLU A 27 13.41 7.01 15.36
N MET A 28 13.11 6.49 14.17
CA MET A 28 11.83 6.69 13.47
C MET A 28 11.35 5.39 12.85
N ILE A 29 10.02 5.17 12.88
CA ILE A 29 9.36 4.09 12.17
C ILE A 29 8.39 4.67 11.15
N ILE A 30 8.36 4.10 9.95
CA ILE A 30 7.47 4.51 8.86
C ILE A 30 6.71 3.28 8.35
N TYR A 31 5.38 3.36 8.33
CA TYR A 31 4.48 2.37 7.75
C TYR A 31 3.83 2.95 6.49
N ILE A 32 3.96 2.26 5.35
CA ILE A 32 3.43 2.73 4.06
C ILE A 32 2.41 1.73 3.51
N GLU A 33 1.15 2.17 3.49
CA GLU A 33 0.06 1.55 2.73
C GLU A 33 -0.03 2.19 1.35
N ALA A 34 0.40 1.46 0.32
CA ALA A 34 0.20 1.82 -1.08
C ALA A 34 0.55 0.62 -1.99
N CYS A 35 0.01 0.61 -3.21
CA CYS A 35 0.50 -0.29 -4.26
C CYS A 35 1.97 0.01 -4.57
N GLU A 36 2.70 -1.04 -4.89
CA GLU A 36 4.12 -1.02 -5.21
C GLU A 36 4.96 -0.24 -4.17
N SER A 37 4.53 -0.24 -2.90
CA SER A 37 5.08 0.63 -1.86
C SER A 37 6.56 0.37 -1.57
N GLY A 38 7.05 -0.85 -1.83
CA GLY A 38 8.47 -1.17 -1.78
C GLY A 38 9.34 -0.30 -2.71
N SER A 39 8.79 0.13 -3.86
CA SER A 39 9.51 0.96 -4.84
C SER A 39 9.91 2.34 -4.32
N ILE A 40 9.31 2.78 -3.21
CA ILE A 40 9.63 4.05 -2.55
C ILE A 40 10.98 3.98 -1.81
N PHE A 41 11.46 2.79 -1.48
CA PHE A 41 12.65 2.61 -0.62
C PHE A 41 13.71 1.72 -1.26
N GLU A 42 13.31 0.81 -2.15
CA GLU A 42 14.19 -0.15 -2.78
C GLU A 42 15.30 0.54 -3.58
N GLY A 43 16.56 0.20 -3.28
CA GLY A 43 17.76 0.80 -3.88
C GLY A 43 18.07 2.25 -3.51
N ILE A 44 17.21 2.94 -2.74
CA ILE A 44 17.41 4.36 -2.37
C ILE A 44 17.37 4.65 -0.88
N MET A 45 16.80 3.78 -0.04
CA MET A 45 16.70 4.00 1.40
C MET A 45 18.01 3.65 2.14
N PRO A 46 18.73 4.62 2.74
CA PRO A 46 19.93 4.35 3.50
C PRO A 46 19.62 3.67 4.84
N ARG A 47 20.57 2.88 5.35
CA ARG A 47 20.40 2.13 6.62
C ARG A 47 20.94 2.85 7.84
N ASP A 48 21.66 3.94 7.65
CA ASP A 48 22.34 4.73 8.68
C ASP A 48 21.52 5.93 9.19
N LEU A 49 20.26 6.07 8.76
CA LEU A 49 19.41 7.18 9.18
C LEU A 49 18.73 6.97 10.54
N ASN A 50 18.84 5.81 11.20
CA ASN A 50 17.99 5.44 12.35
C ASN A 50 16.49 5.48 12.02
N ILE A 51 16.15 5.06 10.80
CA ILE A 51 14.77 4.92 10.33
C ILE A 51 14.54 3.46 9.96
N TYR A 52 13.45 2.87 10.46
CA TYR A 52 12.95 1.56 10.04
C TYR A 52 11.64 1.74 9.28
N VAL A 53 11.50 1.02 8.18
CA VAL A 53 10.35 1.15 7.29
C VAL A 53 9.71 -0.21 7.07
N THR A 54 8.38 -0.27 7.04
CA THR A 54 7.65 -1.40 6.45
C THR A 54 6.66 -0.91 5.40
N THR A 55 6.43 -1.74 4.38
CA THR A 55 5.55 -1.41 3.25
C THR A 55 4.52 -2.51 3.04
N ALA A 56 3.31 -2.14 2.61
CA ALA A 56 2.22 -3.08 2.36
C ALA A 56 2.52 -4.12 1.27
N SER A 57 3.35 -3.74 0.29
CA SER A 57 3.74 -4.59 -0.83
C SER A 57 5.20 -4.42 -1.20
N ASN A 58 5.73 -5.33 -2.02
CA ASN A 58 7.02 -5.16 -2.68
C ASN A 58 6.94 -4.09 -3.80
N ALA A 59 8.01 -3.86 -4.54
CA ALA A 59 8.04 -2.85 -5.60
C ALA A 59 7.21 -3.16 -6.85
N GLN A 60 6.52 -4.31 -6.91
CA GLN A 60 5.89 -4.83 -8.13
C GLN A 60 4.45 -5.34 -7.92
N GLU A 61 3.97 -5.30 -6.68
CA GLU A 61 2.67 -5.83 -6.28
C GLU A 61 1.72 -4.72 -5.84
N ASN A 62 0.44 -4.93 -6.13
CA ASN A 62 -0.62 -4.10 -5.58
C ASN A 62 -0.73 -4.29 -4.06
N SER A 63 -1.35 -3.31 -3.41
CA SER A 63 -1.92 -3.45 -2.07
C SER A 63 -3.43 -3.70 -2.18
N PHE A 64 -4.06 -3.97 -1.05
CA PHE A 64 -5.40 -4.54 -1.01
C PHE A 64 -6.30 -3.83 0.00
N GLY A 65 -7.51 -3.47 -0.43
CA GLY A 65 -8.61 -3.08 0.45
C GLY A 65 -9.26 -4.32 1.07
N THR A 66 -9.80 -4.19 2.29
CA THR A 66 -10.57 -5.23 2.98
C THR A 66 -11.79 -4.62 3.69
N TYR A 67 -12.60 -5.44 4.36
CA TYR A 67 -13.89 -5.01 4.92
C TYR A 67 -14.79 -4.38 3.85
N CYS A 68 -14.87 -5.02 2.68
CA CYS A 68 -15.54 -4.48 1.50
C CYS A 68 -16.98 -5.03 1.34
N PRO A 69 -17.91 -4.29 0.70
CA PRO A 69 -19.28 -4.75 0.50
C PRO A 69 -19.35 -6.04 -0.32
N GLY A 70 -20.05 -7.06 0.20
CA GLY A 70 -20.21 -8.35 -0.46
C GLY A 70 -19.01 -9.30 -0.34
N MET A 71 -18.09 -9.01 0.60
CA MET A 71 -16.90 -9.80 0.90
C MET A 71 -16.94 -10.27 2.37
N ASP A 72 -16.14 -11.27 2.72
CA ASP A 72 -16.01 -11.76 4.10
C ASP A 72 -14.63 -11.43 4.70
N PRO A 73 -14.57 -10.72 5.85
CA PRO A 73 -15.66 -10.14 6.62
C PRO A 73 -16.31 -8.91 5.96
N ALA A 74 -17.64 -8.86 6.00
CA ALA A 74 -18.43 -7.77 5.39
C ALA A 74 -18.55 -6.56 6.33
N PRO A 75 -18.58 -5.32 5.79
CA PRO A 75 -18.96 -4.15 6.56
C PRO A 75 -20.48 -4.13 6.80
N PRO A 76 -20.99 -3.26 7.70
CA PRO A 76 -22.43 -3.06 7.85
C PRO A 76 -23.12 -2.68 6.51
N PRO A 77 -24.37 -3.11 6.27
CA PRO A 77 -25.01 -3.03 4.94
C PRO A 77 -25.15 -1.62 4.34
N GLU A 78 -25.15 -0.58 5.17
CA GLU A 78 -25.19 0.82 4.78
C GLU A 78 -23.92 1.27 4.06
N TYR A 79 -22.77 0.65 4.35
CA TYR A 79 -21.51 0.97 3.70
C TYR A 79 -21.46 0.38 2.28
N ILE A 80 -21.00 1.21 1.36
CA ILE A 80 -20.86 0.90 -0.06
C ILE A 80 -19.41 0.97 -0.54
N THR A 81 -18.47 1.06 0.40
CA THR A 81 -17.03 1.14 0.19
C THR A 81 -16.32 0.19 1.18
N CYS A 82 -15.07 -0.14 0.89
CA CYS A 82 -14.18 -0.81 1.84
C CYS A 82 -13.91 0.09 3.05
N LEU A 83 -13.81 -0.50 4.25
CA LEU A 83 -13.58 0.24 5.51
C LEU A 83 -12.10 0.37 5.89
N GLY A 84 -11.23 -0.41 5.26
CA GLY A 84 -9.80 -0.32 5.51
C GLY A 84 -8.99 -1.12 4.51
N ASP A 85 -7.69 -1.14 4.73
CA ASP A 85 -6.71 -1.76 3.84
C ASP A 85 -5.98 -2.87 4.58
N LEU A 86 -5.73 -3.99 3.90
CA LEU A 86 -5.30 -5.25 4.51
C LEU A 86 -4.06 -5.08 5.39
N TYR A 87 -3.03 -4.39 4.90
CA TYR A 87 -1.83 -4.12 5.68
C TYR A 87 -2.11 -3.13 6.82
N SER A 88 -2.84 -2.05 6.55
CA SER A 88 -3.17 -1.03 7.55
C SER A 88 -3.95 -1.60 8.73
N VAL A 89 -5.02 -2.34 8.46
CA VAL A 89 -5.84 -2.96 9.51
C VAL A 89 -5.07 -4.08 10.21
N ALA A 90 -4.15 -4.76 9.52
CA ALA A 90 -3.32 -5.78 10.13
C ALA A 90 -2.49 -5.22 11.29
N TRP A 91 -1.77 -4.11 11.09
CA TRP A 91 -0.90 -3.57 12.13
C TRP A 91 -1.68 -2.82 13.21
N MET A 92 -2.76 -2.11 12.85
CA MET A 92 -3.57 -1.39 13.84
C MET A 92 -4.30 -2.35 14.80
N GLU A 93 -4.94 -3.39 14.26
CA GLU A 93 -5.65 -4.39 15.07
C GLU A 93 -4.68 -5.25 15.88
N ASP A 94 -3.48 -5.49 15.37
CA ASP A 94 -2.40 -6.10 16.14
C ASP A 94 -2.01 -5.23 17.33
N SER A 95 -1.73 -3.94 17.09
CA SER A 95 -1.33 -3.01 18.14
C SER A 95 -2.37 -2.82 19.24
N GLU A 96 -3.66 -2.75 18.88
CA GLU A 96 -4.74 -2.54 19.86
C GLU A 96 -5.09 -3.82 20.62
N THR A 97 -4.65 -4.99 20.16
CA THR A 97 -4.94 -6.29 20.79
C THR A 97 -3.72 -6.94 21.45
N HIS A 98 -2.64 -6.19 21.67
CA HIS A 98 -1.45 -6.67 22.37
C HIS A 98 -0.91 -5.67 23.40
N ASN A 99 -0.09 -6.18 24.31
CA ASN A 99 0.67 -5.35 25.24
C ASN A 99 1.95 -4.86 24.54
N LEU A 100 1.94 -3.64 24.04
CA LEU A 100 3.05 -3.02 23.29
C LEU A 100 4.35 -2.83 24.10
N LYS A 101 4.29 -2.95 25.44
CA LYS A 101 5.51 -2.99 26.27
C LYS A 101 6.24 -4.34 26.17
N LYS A 102 5.53 -5.39 25.74
CA LYS A 102 6.07 -6.74 25.57
C LYS A 102 6.37 -7.06 24.11
N GLU A 103 5.52 -6.60 23.19
CA GLU A 103 5.68 -6.85 21.77
C GLU A 103 6.79 -6.00 21.15
N THR A 104 7.61 -6.60 20.28
CA THR A 104 8.62 -5.90 19.47
C THR A 104 8.09 -5.53 18.09
N ILE A 105 8.72 -4.56 17.45
CA ILE A 105 8.40 -4.16 16.08
C ILE A 105 8.54 -5.33 15.10
N LYS A 106 9.55 -6.18 15.30
CA LYS A 106 9.77 -7.41 14.51
C LYS A 106 8.66 -8.44 14.68
N GLN A 107 8.05 -8.54 15.87
CA GLN A 107 6.91 -9.42 16.10
C GLN A 107 5.69 -8.94 15.31
N GLN A 108 5.36 -7.65 15.41
CA GLN A 108 4.31 -7.03 14.61
C GLN A 108 4.57 -7.17 13.10
N TYR A 109 5.78 -6.87 12.62
CA TYR A 109 6.11 -7.04 11.19
C TYR A 109 5.82 -8.47 10.70
N LYS A 110 6.19 -9.50 11.48
CA LYS A 110 5.92 -10.90 11.11
C LYS A 110 4.43 -11.22 11.11
N MET A 111 3.68 -10.73 12.09
CA MET A 111 2.22 -10.88 12.16
C MET A 111 1.55 -10.23 10.95
N VAL A 112 1.88 -8.95 10.70
CA VAL A 112 1.36 -8.15 9.59
C VAL A 112 1.71 -8.79 8.25
N LYS A 113 2.95 -9.28 8.09
CA LYS A 113 3.38 -10.01 6.90
C LYS A 113 2.56 -11.29 6.67
N SER A 114 2.28 -12.05 7.73
CA SER A 114 1.46 -13.26 7.65
C SER A 114 0.02 -12.95 7.25
N ARG A 115 -0.61 -11.95 7.88
CA ARG A 115 -1.98 -11.55 7.58
C ARG A 115 -2.11 -10.99 6.16
N THR A 116 -1.17 -10.13 5.77
CA THR A 116 -1.19 -9.44 4.48
C THR A 116 -0.87 -10.37 3.31
N SER A 117 -0.08 -11.44 3.53
CA SER A 117 0.12 -12.48 2.52
C SER A 117 -1.14 -13.33 2.29
N ASN A 118 -2.14 -13.21 3.16
CA ASN A 118 -3.40 -13.93 3.10
C ASN A 118 -3.17 -15.45 2.95
N PHE A 119 -2.42 -16.01 3.91
CA PHE A 119 -1.93 -17.40 3.89
C PHE A 119 -1.02 -17.71 2.70
N ASN A 120 -0.12 -16.78 2.36
CA ASN A 120 0.80 -16.87 1.22
C ASN A 120 0.08 -17.04 -0.14
N THR A 121 -1.09 -16.42 -0.29
CA THR A 121 -1.89 -16.44 -1.52
C THR A 121 -1.84 -15.07 -2.21
N TYR A 122 -0.75 -14.81 -2.94
CA TYR A 122 -0.42 -13.47 -3.48
C TYR A 122 -1.25 -12.97 -4.67
N ASN A 123 -2.23 -13.75 -5.12
CA ASN A 123 -3.28 -13.23 -6.02
C ASN A 123 -4.32 -12.39 -5.26
N ILE A 124 -4.39 -12.54 -3.93
CA ILE A 124 -5.31 -11.82 -3.03
C ILE A 124 -4.59 -11.38 -1.74
N GLY A 125 -3.30 -11.05 -1.86
CA GLY A 125 -2.43 -10.66 -0.76
C GLY A 125 -1.10 -10.14 -1.32
N SER A 126 -0.26 -9.57 -0.47
CA SER A 126 1.00 -8.93 -0.89
C SER A 126 2.16 -9.24 0.06
N HIS A 127 3.38 -9.05 -0.44
CA HIS A 127 4.59 -9.19 0.36
C HIS A 127 4.87 -7.91 1.15
N VAL A 128 4.67 -7.98 2.46
CA VAL A 128 5.14 -6.91 3.37
C VAL A 128 6.66 -6.91 3.41
N MET A 129 7.26 -5.75 3.10
CA MET A 129 8.71 -5.58 3.05
C MET A 129 9.21 -4.73 4.21
N GLU A 130 10.52 -4.78 4.47
CA GLU A 130 11.19 -3.96 5.46
C GLU A 130 12.47 -3.32 4.89
N TYR A 131 12.72 -2.06 5.23
CA TYR A 131 13.87 -1.27 4.75
C TYR A 131 14.49 -0.44 5.88
N GLY A 132 15.67 0.14 5.64
CA GLY A 132 16.37 1.00 6.60
C GLY A 132 17.12 0.23 7.69
N ASN A 133 17.17 0.79 8.90
CA ASN A 133 17.91 0.25 10.03
C ASN A 133 17.13 -0.88 10.74
N GLN A 134 17.45 -2.12 10.41
CA GLN A 134 16.79 -3.30 10.98
C GLN A 134 17.06 -3.51 12.48
N ASN A 135 18.08 -2.87 13.08
CA ASN A 135 18.34 -2.98 14.52
C ASN A 135 17.18 -2.42 15.36
N ILE A 136 16.46 -1.43 14.83
CA ILE A 136 15.27 -0.84 15.46
C ILE A 136 14.16 -1.89 15.61
N SER A 137 14.10 -2.91 14.74
CA SER A 137 13.04 -3.93 14.79
C SER A 137 13.02 -4.75 16.09
N GLU A 138 14.12 -4.79 16.83
CA GLU A 138 14.22 -5.50 18.13
C GLU A 138 13.63 -4.68 19.29
N GLU A 139 13.35 -3.38 19.09
CA GLU A 139 12.76 -2.53 20.12
C GLU A 139 11.27 -2.83 20.35
N LYS A 140 10.77 -2.39 21.50
CA LYS A 140 9.36 -2.55 21.89
C LYS A 140 8.48 -1.49 21.23
N LEU A 141 7.31 -1.89 20.74
CA LEU A 141 6.38 -1.01 20.02
C LEU A 141 5.95 0.22 20.82
N TYR A 142 5.88 0.11 22.16
CA TYR A 142 5.40 1.21 22.99
C TYR A 142 6.23 2.50 22.87
N LEU A 143 7.50 2.40 22.44
CA LEU A 143 8.36 3.56 22.22
C LEU A 143 7.85 4.48 21.09
N TYR A 144 7.08 3.91 20.16
CA TYR A 144 6.61 4.60 18.95
C TYR A 144 5.10 4.80 18.94
N GLN A 145 4.35 3.83 19.45
CA GLN A 145 2.88 3.80 19.40
C GLN A 145 2.22 4.08 20.76
N GLY A 146 3.02 4.23 21.83
CA GLY A 146 2.49 4.39 23.19
C GLY A 146 1.97 3.09 23.79
N CYS A 147 1.15 3.19 24.84
CA CYS A 147 0.62 2.01 25.52
C CYS A 147 -0.76 2.31 26.09
N ASP A 148 -1.71 1.42 25.83
CA ASP A 148 -3.03 1.43 26.47
C ASP A 148 -2.97 0.64 27.81
N PRO A 149 -3.28 1.27 28.95
CA PRO A 149 -3.40 0.58 30.24
C PRO A 149 -4.40 -0.59 30.26
N ALA A 150 -5.42 -0.57 29.40
CA ALA A 150 -6.40 -1.65 29.30
C ALA A 150 -5.78 -2.96 28.77
N ASN A 151 -4.69 -2.86 28.00
CA ASN A 151 -4.08 -3.99 27.31
C ASN A 151 -2.98 -4.70 28.12
N VAL A 152 -2.75 -4.29 29.37
CA VAL A 152 -1.62 -4.80 30.18
C VAL A 152 -1.66 -6.33 30.36
N ASN A 153 -2.88 -6.89 30.49
CA ASN A 153 -3.11 -8.32 30.71
C ASN A 153 -3.35 -9.13 29.43
N PHE A 154 -3.25 -8.50 28.25
CA PHE A 154 -3.46 -9.23 27.00
C PHE A 154 -2.32 -10.24 26.79
N PRO A 155 -2.63 -11.43 26.25
CA PRO A 155 -1.64 -12.44 25.99
C PRO A 155 -0.69 -11.98 24.87
N PRO A 156 0.57 -12.46 24.83
CA PRO A 156 1.53 -12.12 23.78
C PRO A 156 1.13 -12.61 22.38
N TYR A 157 0.21 -13.58 22.31
CA TYR A 157 -0.37 -14.08 21.08
C TYR A 157 -1.82 -14.46 21.38
N ASN A 158 -2.76 -13.87 20.66
CA ASN A 158 -4.19 -14.05 20.93
C ASN A 158 -4.93 -14.82 19.81
N GLY A 159 -4.25 -15.16 18.70
CA GLY A 159 -4.81 -15.90 17.56
C GLY A 159 -5.98 -15.19 16.86
N ARG A 160 -6.31 -13.94 17.21
CA ARG A 160 -7.50 -13.23 16.72
C ARG A 160 -7.39 -12.82 15.25
N ILE A 161 -6.18 -12.79 14.72
CA ILE A 161 -5.83 -12.21 13.43
C ILE A 161 -5.63 -13.29 12.34
N ASP A 162 -5.72 -14.58 12.69
CA ASP A 162 -5.49 -15.72 11.79
C ASP A 162 -6.72 -16.12 10.95
N ARG A 163 -7.40 -15.14 10.33
CA ARG A 163 -8.51 -15.42 9.40
C ARG A 163 -8.17 -14.93 8.00
N ARG A 164 -8.55 -15.73 7.00
CA ARG A 164 -8.47 -15.33 5.59
C ARG A 164 -9.43 -14.17 5.36
N MET A 165 -8.93 -13.14 4.69
CA MET A 165 -9.72 -11.95 4.37
C MET A 165 -10.04 -11.95 2.89
N ASP A 166 -11.30 -11.78 2.52
CA ASP A 166 -11.61 -11.34 1.17
C ASP A 166 -11.13 -9.90 0.98
N VAL A 167 -10.64 -9.62 -0.22
CA VAL A 167 -9.96 -8.36 -0.53
C VAL A 167 -10.26 -7.87 -1.93
N VAL A 168 -10.01 -6.58 -2.14
CA VAL A 168 -10.11 -5.88 -3.44
C VAL A 168 -8.76 -5.29 -3.76
N ASN A 169 -8.30 -5.41 -5.01
CA ASN A 169 -7.15 -4.66 -5.48
C ASN A 169 -7.43 -3.15 -5.34
N GLN A 170 -6.54 -2.39 -4.71
CA GLN A 170 -6.72 -0.94 -4.53
C GLN A 170 -7.05 -0.20 -5.82
N ARG A 171 -6.46 -0.60 -6.95
CA ARG A 171 -6.72 0.03 -8.26
C ARG A 171 -8.14 -0.19 -8.77
N ASP A 172 -8.88 -1.14 -8.21
CA ASP A 172 -10.25 -1.49 -8.62
C ASP A 172 -11.30 -1.12 -7.55
N ALA A 173 -10.89 -0.72 -6.35
CA ALA A 173 -11.79 -0.39 -5.25
C ALA A 173 -12.76 0.77 -5.59
N GLU A 174 -12.31 1.77 -6.34
CA GLU A 174 -13.17 2.87 -6.81
C GLU A 174 -14.27 2.37 -7.76
N LEU A 175 -13.92 1.49 -8.71
CA LEU A 175 -14.90 0.90 -9.62
C LEU A 175 -15.88 -0.01 -8.87
N LEU A 176 -15.42 -0.74 -7.84
CA LEU A 176 -16.30 -1.51 -6.97
C LEU A 176 -17.31 -0.59 -6.27
N PHE A 177 -16.85 0.54 -5.71
CA PHE A 177 -17.74 1.52 -5.07
C PHE A 177 -18.81 2.05 -6.04
N LEU A 178 -18.40 2.49 -7.23
CA LEU A 178 -19.33 2.97 -8.26
C LEU A 178 -20.32 1.86 -8.67
N TRP A 179 -19.86 0.62 -8.78
CA TRP A 179 -20.70 -0.52 -9.09
C TRP A 179 -21.72 -0.82 -7.99
N GLN A 180 -21.33 -0.72 -6.71
CA GLN A 180 -22.26 -0.86 -5.59
C GLN A 180 -23.31 0.26 -5.60
N MET A 181 -22.92 1.50 -5.89
CA MET A 181 -23.86 2.61 -6.07
C MET A 181 -24.85 2.35 -7.21
N TYR A 182 -24.37 1.85 -8.35
CA TYR A 182 -25.20 1.51 -9.49
C TYR A 182 -26.23 0.43 -9.14
N LYS A 183 -25.79 -0.64 -8.47
CA LYS A 183 -26.66 -1.75 -8.04
C LYS A 183 -27.74 -1.31 -7.06
N LYS A 184 -27.40 -0.42 -6.12
CA LYS A 184 -28.35 0.10 -5.11
C LYS A 184 -29.29 1.18 -5.64
N SER A 185 -29.07 1.72 -6.84
CA SER A 185 -29.92 2.77 -7.42
C SER A 185 -31.16 2.18 -8.11
N ASP A 186 -32.29 2.89 -7.98
CA ASP A 186 -33.57 2.49 -8.56
C ASP A 186 -33.51 2.33 -10.08
N ASN A 187 -34.17 1.30 -10.59
CA ASN A 187 -34.22 1.02 -12.03
C ASN A 187 -34.89 2.18 -12.78
N GLY A 188 -34.26 2.63 -13.87
CA GLY A 188 -34.75 3.75 -14.68
C GLY A 188 -34.50 5.14 -14.08
N SER A 189 -33.89 5.25 -12.89
CA SER A 189 -33.57 6.55 -12.31
C SER A 189 -32.46 7.28 -13.08
N GLU A 190 -32.56 8.60 -13.16
CA GLU A 190 -31.52 9.46 -13.75
C GLU A 190 -30.17 9.25 -13.04
N LYS A 191 -30.19 9.11 -11.71
CA LYS A 191 -29.02 8.80 -10.89
C LYS A 191 -28.31 7.52 -11.36
N LYS A 192 -29.05 6.44 -11.62
CA LYS A 192 -28.48 5.18 -12.10
C LYS A 192 -27.82 5.34 -13.47
N ALA A 193 -28.42 6.12 -14.36
CA ALA A 193 -27.83 6.44 -15.67
C ALA A 193 -26.55 7.29 -15.53
N GLN A 194 -26.54 8.27 -14.62
CA GLN A 194 -25.36 9.10 -14.33
C GLN A 194 -24.19 8.26 -13.77
N ILE A 195 -24.45 7.33 -12.84
CA ILE A 195 -23.42 6.44 -12.29
C ILE A 195 -22.86 5.52 -13.39
N LEU A 196 -23.72 4.94 -14.24
CA LEU A 196 -23.26 4.11 -15.36
C LEU A 196 -22.38 4.91 -16.33
N LYS A 197 -22.74 6.17 -16.60
CA LYS A 197 -21.93 7.09 -17.39
C LYS A 197 -20.55 7.31 -16.74
N GLN A 198 -20.50 7.58 -15.43
CA GLN A 198 -19.23 7.74 -14.71
C GLN A 198 -18.36 6.48 -14.78
N ILE A 199 -18.91 5.29 -14.53
CA ILE A 199 -18.17 4.01 -14.68
C ILE A 199 -17.59 3.89 -16.08
N THR A 200 -18.40 4.19 -17.11
CA THR A 200 -17.99 4.10 -18.52
C THR A 200 -16.86 5.08 -18.82
N GLU A 201 -16.98 6.34 -18.37
CA GLU A 201 -15.96 7.37 -18.56
C GLU A 201 -14.65 7.00 -17.85
N THR A 202 -14.70 6.50 -16.61
CA THR A 202 -13.53 6.01 -15.88
C THR A 202 -12.84 4.86 -16.61
N MET A 203 -13.60 3.88 -17.12
CA MET A 203 -13.04 2.76 -17.88
C MET A 203 -12.43 3.21 -19.22
N ILE A 204 -13.09 4.12 -19.93
CA ILE A 204 -12.57 4.70 -21.18
C ILE A 204 -11.25 5.42 -20.91
N HIS A 205 -11.18 6.21 -19.84
CA HIS A 205 -9.97 6.93 -19.47
C HIS A 205 -8.81 5.98 -19.12
N ARG A 206 -9.06 4.93 -18.32
CA ARG A 206 -8.05 3.88 -18.02
C ARG A 206 -7.53 3.23 -19.30
N ASN A 207 -8.43 2.79 -20.18
CA ASN A 207 -8.06 2.19 -21.47
C ASN A 207 -7.28 3.15 -22.37
N HIS A 208 -7.61 4.45 -22.33
CA HIS A 208 -6.89 5.46 -23.09
C HIS A 208 -5.45 5.61 -22.59
N LEU A 209 -5.23 5.66 -21.27
CA LEU A 209 -3.88 5.73 -20.69
C LEU A 209 -3.07 4.47 -21.01
N ASP A 210 -3.64 3.28 -20.80
CA ASP A 210 -3.00 2.00 -21.11
C ASP A 210 -2.68 1.85 -22.61
N GLY A 211 -3.58 2.29 -23.48
CA GLY A 211 -3.38 2.33 -24.93
C GLY A 211 -2.27 3.29 -25.34
N SER A 212 -2.25 4.48 -24.73
CA SER A 212 -1.27 5.53 -25.03
C SER A 212 0.14 5.11 -24.61
N MET A 213 0.30 4.52 -23.42
CA MET A 213 1.61 4.02 -22.96
C MET A 213 2.16 2.92 -23.88
N ARG A 214 1.32 1.96 -24.30
CA ARG A 214 1.72 0.92 -25.26
C ARG A 214 2.11 1.51 -26.62
N LEU A 215 1.38 2.53 -27.10
CA LEU A 215 1.69 3.22 -28.34
C LEU A 215 3.03 3.95 -28.23
N ILE A 216 3.29 4.68 -27.14
CA ILE A 216 4.57 5.36 -26.90
C ILE A 216 5.72 4.34 -26.92
N GLY A 217 5.59 3.21 -26.21
CA GLY A 217 6.60 2.15 -26.23
C GLY A 217 6.84 1.59 -27.64
N THR A 218 5.78 1.42 -28.41
CA THR A 218 5.87 0.96 -29.81
C THR A 218 6.58 1.99 -30.71
N LEU A 219 6.32 3.28 -30.52
CA LEU A 219 6.94 4.35 -31.31
C LEU A 219 8.42 4.53 -30.98
N LEU A 220 8.80 4.41 -29.71
CA LEU A 220 10.18 4.60 -29.26
C LEU A 220 11.08 3.38 -29.52
N PHE A 221 10.54 2.17 -29.33
CA PHE A 221 11.35 0.95 -29.30
C PHE A 221 10.88 -0.13 -30.30
N GLY A 222 9.86 0.16 -31.10
CA GLY A 222 9.27 -0.77 -32.04
C GLY A 222 8.27 -1.73 -31.41
N PRO A 223 7.44 -2.41 -32.23
CA PRO A 223 6.30 -3.21 -31.75
C PRO A 223 6.69 -4.50 -31.01
N LYS A 224 7.93 -4.98 -31.16
CA LYS A 224 8.42 -6.18 -30.46
C LYS A 224 9.08 -5.83 -29.11
N GLN A 225 9.79 -4.71 -29.05
CA GLN A 225 10.60 -4.34 -27.89
C GLN A 225 9.90 -3.38 -26.95
N GLY A 226 8.86 -2.66 -27.41
CA GLY A 226 8.14 -1.67 -26.62
C GLY A 226 7.64 -2.21 -25.28
N SER A 227 6.85 -3.29 -25.28
CA SER A 227 6.36 -3.90 -24.03
C SER A 227 7.47 -4.50 -23.19
N VAL A 228 8.45 -5.16 -23.82
CA VAL A 228 9.58 -5.77 -23.11
C VAL A 228 10.37 -4.72 -22.32
N ILE A 229 10.55 -3.51 -22.86
CA ILE A 229 11.27 -2.43 -22.19
C ILE A 229 10.41 -1.74 -21.14
N LEU A 230 9.14 -1.44 -21.44
CA LEU A 230 8.27 -0.70 -20.53
C LEU A 230 7.80 -1.54 -19.33
N ASP A 231 7.58 -2.84 -19.54
CA ASP A 231 7.09 -3.75 -18.50
C ASP A 231 8.24 -4.43 -17.75
N HIS A 232 9.50 -4.17 -18.13
CA HIS A 232 10.65 -4.75 -17.45
C HIS A 232 10.77 -4.20 -16.03
N VAL A 233 10.81 -5.11 -15.06
CA VAL A 233 11.09 -4.75 -13.68
C VAL A 233 12.52 -5.09 -13.34
N ARG A 234 13.22 -4.12 -12.73
CA ARG A 234 14.60 -4.28 -12.26
C ARG A 234 14.68 -5.33 -11.15
N GLU A 235 15.88 -5.92 -11.01
CA GLU A 235 16.17 -6.86 -9.94
C GLU A 235 15.94 -6.25 -8.55
N PRO A 236 15.47 -7.03 -7.56
CA PRO A 236 15.26 -6.56 -6.20
C PRO A 236 16.52 -5.90 -5.61
N GLY A 237 16.33 -4.78 -4.92
CA GLY A 237 17.38 -3.95 -4.34
C GLY A 237 17.90 -2.84 -5.27
N LEU A 238 17.51 -2.81 -6.55
CA LEU A 238 17.83 -1.70 -7.45
C LEU A 238 16.77 -0.59 -7.38
N PRO A 239 17.17 0.68 -7.56
CA PRO A 239 16.21 1.79 -7.62
C PRO A 239 15.36 1.69 -8.89
N LEU A 240 14.11 2.18 -8.83
CA LEU A 240 13.18 2.20 -9.97
C LEU A 240 13.76 2.94 -11.18
N VAL A 241 14.39 4.10 -10.94
CA VAL A 241 15.04 4.94 -11.95
C VAL A 241 16.37 5.45 -11.43
N ASP A 242 17.28 5.76 -12.35
CA ASP A 242 18.60 6.33 -12.00
C ASP A 242 18.57 7.87 -11.97
N ASP A 243 17.76 8.50 -12.82
CA ASP A 243 17.58 9.95 -12.87
C ASP A 243 16.13 10.33 -12.56
N TRP A 244 15.89 10.72 -11.31
CA TRP A 244 14.58 11.15 -10.83
C TRP A 244 14.11 12.48 -11.44
N LYS A 245 15.02 13.33 -11.94
CA LYS A 245 14.63 14.55 -12.65
C LYS A 245 14.11 14.21 -14.05
N CYS A 246 14.80 13.31 -14.75
CA CYS A 246 14.32 12.76 -16.02
C CYS A 246 12.95 12.09 -15.84
N PHE A 247 12.79 11.24 -14.82
CA PHE A 247 11.53 10.57 -14.53
C PHE A 247 10.36 11.56 -14.36
N LYS A 248 10.53 12.61 -13.55
CA LYS A 248 9.51 13.65 -13.39
C LYS A 248 9.23 14.38 -14.71
N SER A 249 10.28 14.70 -15.48
CA SER A 249 10.13 15.34 -16.78
C SER A 249 9.40 14.48 -17.82
N MET A 250 9.43 13.16 -17.71
CA MET A 250 8.69 12.26 -18.61
C MET A 250 7.20 12.13 -18.23
N VAL A 251 6.85 12.47 -16.98
CA VAL A 251 5.46 12.48 -16.49
C VAL A 251 4.77 13.82 -16.75
N THR A 252 5.54 14.89 -16.91
CA THR A 252 5.03 16.28 -17.07
C THR A 252 4.78 16.60 -18.54
#